data_AF-A0A662IB94-F1
#
_entry.id   AF-A0A662IB94-F1
#
_cell.length_a   1.000
_cell.length_b   1.000
_cell.length_c   1.000
_cell.angle_alpha   90.00
_cell.angle_beta   90.00
_cell.angle_gamma   90.00
#
_symmetry.space_group_name_H-M   'P 1'
#
loop_
_entity.id
_entity.type
_entity.pdbx_description
1 polymer ?
#
loop_
_entity_poly.entity_id
_entity_poly.type
_entity_poly.pdbx_seq_one_letter_code
_entity_poly.pdbx_strand_id
1 'polypeptide(L)' 'MHDVYPLLSRLQLLPTCVGPEQVIRLAMEYGLLPNDAIIVTTCRRHGIGVIATFDDFRRVPWLKVVP' A
#
# COMPACT_ATOMS: atom_id res chain seq x y z
N MET A 1 -13.79 -22.61 -4.78
CA MET A 1 -12.58 -21.80 -4.51
C MET A 1 -11.84 -21.72 -5.84
N HIS A 2 -11.71 -20.53 -6.43
CA HIS A 2 -10.98 -20.38 -7.69
C HIS A 2 -9.47 -20.40 -7.40
N ASP A 3 -8.70 -21.06 -8.25
CA ASP A 3 -7.24 -21.06 -8.14
C ASP A 3 -6.70 -19.69 -8.58
N VAL A 4 -6.10 -18.97 -7.63
CA VAL A 4 -5.51 -17.64 -7.85
C VAL A 4 -3.99 -17.70 -8.04
N TYR A 5 -3.38 -18.87 -7.84
CA TYR A 5 -1.94 -19.05 -7.94
C TYR A 5 -1.36 -18.61 -9.31
N PRO A 6 -1.99 -18.93 -10.46
CA PRO A 6 -1.49 -18.50 -11.77
C PRO A 6 -1.45 -16.97 -11.96
N LEU A 7 -2.26 -16.23 -11.21
CA LEU A 7 -2.26 -14.76 -11.23
C LEU A 7 -1.16 -14.21 -10.33
N LEU A 8 -1.06 -14.74 -9.10
CA LEU A 8 -0.07 -14.27 -8.13
C LEU A 8 1.36 -14.57 -8.56
N SER A 9 1.59 -15.65 -9.31
CA SER A 9 2.91 -16.00 -9.84
C SER A 9 3.44 -15.01 -10.88
N ARG A 10 2.59 -14.13 -11.42
CA ARG A 10 2.96 -13.08 -12.37
C ARG A 10 3.31 -11.75 -11.69
N LEU A 11 3.14 -11.67 -10.38
CA LEU A 11 3.35 -10.46 -9.60
C LEU A 11 4.65 -10.56 -8.80
N GLN A 12 5.34 -9.42 -8.66
CA GLN A 12 6.42 -9.30 -7.70
C GLN A 12 5.84 -9.05 -6.31
N LEU A 13 6.04 -10.00 -5.39
CA LEU A 13 5.68 -9.81 -3.98
C LEU A 13 6.76 -8.98 -3.28
N LEU A 14 6.34 -7.88 -2.66
CA LEU A 14 7.22 -7.02 -1.89
C LEU A 14 7.07 -7.30 -0.39
N PRO A 15 8.17 -7.49 0.35
CA PRO A 15 8.10 -7.73 1.78
C PRO A 15 7.74 -6.44 2.52
N THR A 16 6.80 -6.56 3.46
CA THR A 16 6.42 -5.48 4.38
C THR A 16 7.49 -5.33 5.47
N CYS A 17 8.65 -4.79 5.13
CA CYS A 17 9.79 -4.65 6.05
C CYS A 17 9.78 -3.33 6.83
N VAL A 18 8.60 -2.85 7.22
CA VAL A 18 8.40 -1.57 7.90
C VAL A 18 8.07 -1.79 9.37
N GLY A 19 8.72 -1.02 10.25
CA GLY A 19 8.44 -1.03 11.68
C GLY A 19 7.08 -0.39 11.98
N PRO A 20 6.42 -0.79 13.08
CA PRO A 20 5.11 -0.26 13.46
C PRO A 20 5.12 1.26 13.64
N GLU A 21 6.24 1.86 14.01
CA GLU A 21 6.39 3.30 14.21
C GLU A 21 6.12 4.08 12.92
N GLN A 22 6.60 3.58 11.77
CA GLN A 22 6.39 4.24 10.49
C GLN A 22 4.93 4.13 10.02
N VAL A 23 4.33 2.96 10.25
CA VAL A 23 2.92 2.71 9.95
C VAL A 23 2.02 3.61 10.79
N ILE A 24 2.25 3.68 12.11
CA ILE A 24 1.51 4.56 13.02
C ILE A 24 1.65 6.02 12.62
N ARG A 25 2.88 6.47 12.28
CA ARG A 25 3.12 7.85 11.84
C ARG A 25 2.28 8.20 10.62
N LEU A 26 2.30 7.36 9.58
CA LEU A 26 1.57 7.59 8.34
C LEU A 26 0.05 7.43 8.52
N ALA A 27 -0.39 6.50 9.37
CA ALA A 27 -1.79 6.35 9.75
C ALA A 27 -2.33 7.62 10.38
N MET A 28 -1.59 8.22 11.31
CA MET A 28 -1.97 9.48 11.94
C MET A 28 -1.86 10.67 10.99
N GLU A 29 -0.78 10.77 10.21
CA GLU A 29 -0.51 11.88 9.28
C GLU A 29 -1.62 12.02 8.22
N TYR A 30 -2.10 10.90 7.68
CA TYR A 30 -3.09 10.87 6.60
C TYR A 30 -4.48 10.37 7.03
N GLY A 31 -4.68 10.07 8.32
CA GLY A 31 -5.94 9.54 8.85
C GLY A 31 -6.36 8.22 8.19
N LEU A 32 -5.42 7.28 8.05
CA LEU A 32 -5.62 5.99 7.38
C LEU A 32 -5.93 4.88 8.38
N LEU A 33 -6.66 3.85 7.92
CA LEU A 33 -6.77 2.60 8.67
C LEU A 33 -5.41 1.89 8.73
N PRO A 34 -5.16 1.02 9.72
CA PRO A 34 -3.87 0.35 9.86
C PRO A 34 -3.41 -0.43 8.61
N ASN A 35 -4.32 -1.11 7.93
CA ASN A 35 -4.04 -1.83 6.68
C ASN A 35 -3.62 -0.88 5.54
N ASP A 36 -4.31 0.24 5.39
CA ASP A 36 -4.01 1.24 4.37
C ASP A 36 -2.66 1.91 4.64
N ALA A 37 -2.39 2.21 5.92
CA ALA A 37 -1.11 2.74 6.35
C ALA A 37 0.04 1.77 6.04
N ILE A 38 -0.15 0.46 6.20
CA ILE A 38 0.86 -0.55 5.83
C ILE A 38 1.16 -0.48 4.32
N ILE A 39 0.12 -0.41 3.48
CA ILE A 39 0.26 -0.29 2.01
C ILE A 39 1.03 0.98 1.67
N VAL A 40 0.60 2.14 2.19
CA VAL A 40 1.22 3.44 1.94
C VAL A 40 2.67 3.49 2.43
N THR A 41 2.97 2.92 3.59
CA THR A 41 4.34 2.85 4.12
C THR A 41 5.22 1.99 3.21
N THR A 42 4.69 0.86 2.71
CA THR A 42 5.39 -0.03 1.78
C THR A 42 5.66 0.68 0.46
N CYS A 43 4.66 1.37 -0.11
CA CYS A 43 4.83 2.17 -1.32
C CYS A 43 5.92 3.22 -1.16
N ARG A 44 5.91 3.97 -0.04
CA ARG A 44 6.93 4.99 0.24
C ARG A 44 8.34 4.41 0.34
N ARG A 45 8.49 3.25 0.98
CA ARG A 45 9.79 2.56 1.13
C ARG A 45 10.36 2.08 -0.20
N HIS A 46 9.49 1.59 -1.09
CA HIS A 46 9.89 1.06 -2.39
C HIS A 46 9.87 2.10 -3.53
N GLY A 47 9.59 3.38 -3.23
CA GLY A 47 9.53 4.44 -4.23
C GLY A 47 8.35 4.31 -5.21
N ILE A 48 7.26 3.65 -4.79
CA ILE A 48 6.06 3.45 -5.60
C ILE A 48 5.16 4.67 -5.45
N GLY A 49 5.05 5.46 -6.52
CA GLY A 49 4.22 6.67 -6.57
C GLY A 49 2.85 6.48 -7.23
N VAL A 50 2.51 5.27 -7.69
CA VAL A 50 1.24 4.95 -8.35
C VAL A 50 0.65 3.67 -7.77
N ILE A 51 -0.65 3.67 -7.47
CA ILE A 51 -1.38 2.49 -6.97
C ILE A 51 -2.65 2.27 -7.76
N ALA A 52 -2.91 1.01 -8.15
CA ALA A 52 -4.19 0.57 -8.67
C ALA A 52 -5.03 0.04 -7.50
N THR A 53 -6.16 0.67 -7.22
CA THR A 53 -7.03 0.27 -6.09
C THR A 53 -8.46 0.73 -6.28
N PHE A 54 -9.39 0.01 -5.67
CA PHE A 54 -10.78 0.45 -5.49
C PHE A 54 -11.00 1.24 -4.20
N ASP A 55 -9.96 1.38 -3.37
CA ASP A 55 -9.98 2.12 -2.11
C ASP A 55 -9.53 3.57 -2.29
N ASP A 56 -9.75 4.40 -1.27
CA ASP A 56 -9.49 5.83 -1.31
C ASP A 56 -8.17 6.23 -0.64
N PHE A 57 -7.10 6.38 -1.44
CA PHE A 57 -5.83 6.96 -0.99
C PHE A 57 -5.68 8.46 -1.29
N ARG A 58 -6.76 9.21 -1.57
CA ARG A 58 -6.70 10.65 -1.90
C ARG A 58 -6.07 11.52 -0.79
N ARG A 59 -6.04 11.02 0.46
CA ARG A 59 -5.39 11.69 1.61
C ARG A 59 -3.85 11.63 1.55
N VAL A 60 -3.28 10.87 0.62
CA VAL A 60 -1.84 10.70 0.43
C VAL A 60 -1.41 11.43 -0.87
N PRO A 61 -1.02 12.71 -0.81
CA PRO A 61 -0.90 13.57 -1.99
C PRO A 61 0.20 13.15 -2.98
N TRP A 62 1.20 12.40 -2.53
CA TRP A 62 2.29 11.90 -3.37
C TRP A 62 1.97 10.55 -4.04
N LEU A 63 0.88 9.89 -3.66
CA LEU A 63 0.48 8.58 -4.19
C LEU A 63 -0.65 8.75 -5.21
N LYS A 64 -0.33 8.61 -6.49
CA LYS A 64 -1.31 8.70 -7.57
C LYS A 64 -2.16 7.44 -7.61
N VAL A 65 -3.47 7.60 -7.47
CA VAL A 65 -4.43 6.49 -7.64
C VAL A 65 -4.80 6.36 -9.12
N VAL A 66 -4.78 5.13 -9.62
CA VAL A 66 -5.32 4.77 -10.94
C VAL A 66 -6.48 3.77 -10.77
N PRO A 67 -7.57 3.91 -11.54
CA PRO A 67 -8.67 2.93 -11.55
C PRO A 67 -8.24 1.57 -12.11
#